data_AF-A0A644W0Z1-F1
#
_entry.id   AF-A0A644W0Z1-F1
#
_cell.length_a   1.000
_cell.length_b   1.000
_cell.length_c   1.000
_cell.angle_alpha   90.00
_cell.angle_beta   90.00
_cell.angle_gamma   90.00
#
_symmetry.space_group_name_H-M   'P 1'
#
loop_
_entity.id
_entity.type
_entity.pdbx_description
1 polymer ?
#
loop_
_entity_poly.entity_id
_entity_poly.type
_entity_poly.pdbx_seq_one_letter_code
_entity_poly.pdbx_strand_id
1 'polypeptide(L)'
;MNSNERSQAQLLSYMNEVLNVCVMLKEYTQYNQNIFIGNDDKEILKVINKRESYIDKLVSLEYKIDTIFEEVDEYEYGDVLPHDSELIFSNIRNILKTVMDLDMKAMENIGFKMQKYKDETLKARNKKHLSAYVKTNLVSHSVSNYDFKK
;
A
#
# COMPACT_ATOMS: atom_id res chain seq x y z
N MET A 1 -18.11 40.80 -4.50
CA MET A 1 -17.00 39.88 -4.17
C MET A 1 -15.88 40.18 -5.13
N ASN A 2 -14.73 40.54 -4.59
CA ASN A 2 -13.51 40.72 -5.35
C ASN A 2 -13.02 39.34 -5.86
N SER A 3 -12.24 39.30 -6.95
CA SER A 3 -11.75 38.02 -7.52
C SER A 3 -11.03 37.17 -6.46
N ASN A 4 -10.21 37.82 -5.63
CA ASN A 4 -9.41 37.16 -4.60
C ASN A 4 -10.26 36.59 -3.46
N GLU A 5 -11.35 37.25 -3.06
CA GLU A 5 -12.27 36.73 -2.04
C GLU A 5 -12.96 35.44 -2.50
N ARG A 6 -13.22 35.32 -3.81
CA ARG A 6 -13.79 34.11 -4.41
C ARG A 6 -12.77 32.98 -4.44
N SER A 7 -11.54 33.25 -4.88
CA SER A 7 -10.45 32.26 -4.90
C SER A 7 -10.11 31.77 -3.50
N GLN A 8 -10.05 32.66 -2.50
CA GLN A 8 -9.87 32.31 -1.09
C GLN A 8 -10.97 31.36 -0.58
N ALA A 9 -12.25 31.67 -0.85
CA ALA A 9 -13.37 30.85 -0.41
C ALA A 9 -13.36 29.46 -1.07
N GLN A 10 -13.04 29.40 -2.37
CA GLN A 10 -12.91 28.14 -3.11
C GLN A 10 -11.75 27.30 -2.59
N LEU A 11 -10.59 27.93 -2.37
CA LEU A 11 -9.40 27.28 -1.84
C LEU A 11 -9.67 26.71 -0.45
N LEU A 12 -10.26 27.50 0.45
CA LEU A 12 -10.66 27.02 1.77
C LEU A 12 -11.63 25.83 1.68
N SER A 13 -12.58 25.87 0.76
CA SER A 13 -13.51 24.75 0.55
C SER A 13 -12.80 23.49 0.11
N TYR A 14 -11.88 23.57 -0.86
CA TYR A 14 -11.13 22.41 -1.34
C TYR A 14 -10.15 21.90 -0.29
N MET A 15 -9.47 22.78 0.45
CA MET A 15 -8.58 22.39 1.54
C MET A 15 -9.32 21.62 2.64
N ASN A 16 -10.52 22.06 3.03
CA ASN A 16 -11.37 21.32 3.96
C ASN A 16 -11.83 19.97 3.39
N GLU A 17 -12.13 19.91 2.09
CA GLU A 17 -12.49 18.66 1.44
C GLU A 17 -11.31 17.67 1.43
N VAL A 18 -10.09 18.14 1.13
CA VAL A 18 -8.86 17.35 1.22
C VAL A 18 -8.69 16.80 2.63
N LEU A 19 -8.81 17.65 3.64
CA LEU A 19 -8.71 17.23 5.04
C LEU A 19 -9.72 16.12 5.37
N ASN A 20 -10.98 16.28 4.98
CA ASN A 20 -12.02 15.27 5.19
C ASN A 20 -11.70 13.95 4.49
N VAL A 21 -11.19 13.99 3.26
CA VAL A 21 -10.79 12.77 2.54
C VAL A 21 -9.59 12.10 3.21
N CYS A 22 -8.60 12.86 3.68
CA CYS A 22 -7.49 12.32 4.47
C CYS A 22 -7.98 11.63 5.75
N VAL A 23 -8.93 12.23 6.48
CA VAL A 23 -9.54 11.62 7.68
C VAL A 23 -10.22 10.30 7.31
N MET A 24 -11.06 10.29 6.27
CA MET A 24 -11.73 9.05 5.81
C MET A 24 -10.74 7.96 5.41
N LEU A 25 -9.67 8.32 4.67
CA LEU A 25 -8.62 7.38 4.29
C LEU A 25 -7.93 6.80 5.53
N LYS A 26 -7.61 7.63 6.52
CA LYS A 26 -7.00 7.18 7.78
C LYS A 26 -7.91 6.24 8.54
N GLU A 27 -9.17 6.63 8.79
CA GLU A 27 -10.13 5.81 9.53
C GLU A 27 -10.36 4.47 8.84
N TYR A 28 -10.52 4.48 7.51
CA TYR A 28 -10.68 3.27 6.72
C TYR A 28 -9.43 2.37 6.80
N THR A 29 -8.23 2.95 6.69
CA THR A 29 -6.97 2.20 6.79
C THR A 29 -6.80 1.60 8.18
N GLN A 30 -7.11 2.35 9.24
CA GLN A 30 -7.05 1.88 10.62
C GLN A 30 -8.06 0.75 10.89
N TYR A 31 -9.30 0.91 10.44
CA TYR A 31 -10.34 -0.11 10.60
C TYR A 31 -9.95 -1.43 9.94
N ASN A 32 -9.32 -1.37 8.77
CA ASN A 32 -8.98 -2.54 7.96
C ASN A 32 -7.54 -3.06 8.18
N GLN A 33 -6.79 -2.52 9.14
CA GLN A 33 -5.36 -2.86 9.31
C GLN A 33 -5.10 -4.37 9.49
N ASN A 34 -6.02 -5.07 10.16
CA ASN A 34 -5.86 -6.49 10.47
C ASN A 34 -6.06 -7.41 9.24
N ILE A 35 -6.68 -6.91 8.17
CA ILE A 35 -6.87 -7.67 6.93
C ILE A 35 -5.52 -8.06 6.32
N PHE A 36 -4.51 -7.20 6.46
CA PHE A 36 -3.15 -7.47 5.98
C PHE A 36 -2.40 -8.55 6.78
N ILE A 37 -2.93 -8.95 7.95
CA ILE A 37 -2.40 -10.06 8.76
C ILE A 37 -3.04 -11.39 8.33
N GLY A 38 -4.31 -11.39 7.93
CA GLY A 38 -5.06 -12.58 7.49
C GLY A 38 -4.59 -13.19 6.18
N ASN A 39 -5.13 -14.34 5.77
CA ASN A 39 -4.70 -15.04 4.54
C ASN A 39 -5.66 -14.86 3.35
N ASP A 40 -6.57 -13.88 3.42
CA ASP A 40 -7.56 -13.64 2.36
C ASP A 40 -7.09 -12.54 1.41
N ASP A 41 -6.42 -12.95 0.33
CA ASP A 41 -5.91 -12.04 -0.69
C ASP A 41 -7.04 -11.26 -1.39
N LYS A 42 -8.27 -11.78 -1.43
CA LYS A 42 -9.41 -11.08 -2.04
C LYS A 42 -9.84 -9.91 -1.16
N GLU A 43 -9.85 -10.08 0.15
CA GLU A 43 -10.14 -9.00 1.09
C GLU A 43 -9.04 -7.94 1.09
N ILE A 44 -7.77 -8.35 1.01
CA ILE A 44 -6.64 -7.42 0.83
C ILE A 44 -6.84 -6.56 -0.43
N LEU A 45 -7.18 -7.19 -1.56
CA LEU A 45 -7.42 -6.47 -2.81
C LEU A 45 -8.62 -5.51 -2.72
N LYS A 46 -9.72 -5.92 -2.08
CA LYS A 46 -10.89 -5.04 -1.86
C LYS A 46 -10.51 -3.78 -1.07
N VAL A 47 -9.72 -3.94 -0.01
CA VAL A 47 -9.24 -2.81 0.81
C VAL A 47 -8.37 -1.88 -0.03
N ILE A 48 -7.44 -2.43 -0.81
CA ILE A 48 -6.56 -1.63 -1.68
C ILE A 48 -7.39 -0.84 -2.70
N ASN A 49 -8.30 -1.49 -3.42
CA ASN A 49 -9.14 -0.82 -4.42
C ASN A 49 -10.02 0.28 -3.80
N LYS A 50 -10.55 0.06 -2.59
CA LYS A 50 -11.32 1.11 -1.92
C LYS A 50 -10.44 2.28 -1.51
N ARG A 51 -9.19 2.04 -1.12
CA ARG A 51 -8.21 3.10 -0.80
C ARG A 51 -7.82 3.91 -2.02
N GLU A 52 -7.64 3.27 -3.16
CA GLU A 52 -7.41 3.91 -4.45
C GLU A 52 -8.47 4.98 -4.73
N SER A 53 -9.75 4.69 -4.48
CA SER A 53 -10.82 5.69 -4.67
C SER A 53 -10.68 6.96 -3.80
N TYR A 54 -10.07 6.87 -2.62
CA TYR A 54 -9.78 8.05 -1.80
C TYR A 54 -8.57 8.81 -2.35
N ILE A 55 -7.55 8.09 -2.81
CA ILE A 55 -6.33 8.67 -3.41
C ILE A 55 -6.69 9.42 -4.69
N ASP A 56 -7.50 8.83 -5.58
CA ASP A 56 -7.98 9.49 -6.80
C ASP A 56 -8.72 10.79 -6.49
N LYS A 57 -9.52 10.78 -5.42
CA LYS A 57 -10.21 11.99 -4.96
C LYS A 57 -9.24 13.05 -4.46
N LEU A 58 -8.19 12.67 -3.73
CA LEU A 58 -7.13 13.58 -3.29
C LEU A 58 -6.40 14.21 -4.49
N VAL A 59 -6.00 13.39 -5.47
CA VAL A 59 -5.35 13.87 -6.71
C VAL A 59 -6.25 14.84 -7.47
N SER A 60 -7.56 14.54 -7.59
CA SER A 60 -8.50 15.45 -8.23
C SER A 60 -8.64 16.79 -7.49
N LEU A 61 -8.53 16.79 -6.16
CA LEU A 61 -8.61 18.01 -5.36
C LEU A 61 -7.32 18.82 -5.45
N GLU A 62 -6.16 18.16 -5.44
CA GLU A 62 -4.85 18.78 -5.68
C GLU A 62 -4.86 19.53 -7.01
N TYR A 63 -5.28 18.89 -8.10
CA TYR A 63 -5.40 19.54 -9.40
C TYR A 63 -6.29 20.80 -9.40
N LYS A 64 -7.42 20.76 -8.66
CA LYS A 64 -8.30 21.93 -8.53
C LYS A 64 -7.67 23.06 -7.73
N ILE A 65 -6.89 22.72 -6.70
CA ILE A 65 -6.15 23.69 -5.90
C ILE A 65 -5.05 24.33 -6.75
N ASP A 66 -4.29 23.52 -7.51
CA ASP A 66 -3.25 24.01 -8.41
C ASP A 66 -3.82 24.94 -9.49
N THR A 67 -4.99 24.60 -10.05
CA THR A 67 -5.67 25.48 -11.02
C THR A 67 -6.00 26.85 -10.41
N ILE A 68 -6.45 26.90 -9.14
CA ILE A 68 -6.70 28.18 -8.45
C ILE A 68 -5.40 28.98 -8.31
N PHE A 69 -4.30 28.32 -7.99
CA PHE A 69 -3.00 28.99 -7.88
C PHE A 69 -2.49 29.50 -9.23
N GLU A 70 -2.67 28.75 -10.32
CA GLU A 70 -2.32 29.18 -11.69
C GLU A 70 -3.13 30.38 -12.18
N GLU A 71 -4.38 30.54 -11.70
CA GLU A 71 -5.27 31.67 -12.04
C GLU A 71 -4.95 32.97 -11.28
N VAL A 72 -4.08 32.90 -10.27
CA VAL A 72 -3.71 34.04 -9.41
C VAL A 72 -2.33 34.54 -9.80
N ASP A 73 -2.16 35.87 -9.87
CA ASP A 73 -0.85 36.47 -10.14
C ASP A 73 0.18 36.04 -9.09
N GLU A 74 1.40 35.68 -9.51
CA GLU A 74 2.49 35.20 -8.62
C GLU A 74 2.77 36.14 -7.43
N TYR A 75 2.50 37.43 -7.59
CA TYR A 75 2.68 38.46 -6.56
C TYR A 75 1.56 38.52 -5.52
N GLU A 76 0.42 37.85 -5.75
CA GLU A 76 -0.75 37.85 -4.86
C GLU A 76 -0.95 36.51 -4.13
N TYR A 77 -0.08 35.52 -4.34
CA TYR A 77 -0.17 34.18 -3.71
C TYR A 77 -0.32 34.23 -2.18
N GLY A 78 0.43 35.12 -1.52
CA GLY A 78 0.38 35.30 -0.08
C GLY A 78 -0.97 35.82 0.42
N ASP A 79 -1.65 36.62 -0.41
CA ASP A 79 -2.95 37.21 -0.10
C ASP A 79 -4.12 36.29 -0.47
N VAL A 80 -3.91 35.22 -1.24
CA VAL A 80 -4.96 34.25 -1.61
C VAL A 80 -5.07 33.09 -0.62
N LEU A 81 -4.06 32.87 0.23
CA LEU A 81 -4.14 31.84 1.25
C LEU A 81 -5.17 32.20 2.33
N PRO A 82 -6.11 31.29 2.66
CA PRO A 82 -6.98 31.46 3.80
C PRO A 82 -6.17 31.58 5.10
N HIS A 83 -6.65 32.38 6.05
CA HIS A 83 -5.99 32.59 7.35
C HIS A 83 -5.68 31.27 8.10
N ASP A 84 -6.53 30.25 7.94
CA ASP A 84 -6.39 28.96 8.64
C ASP A 84 -5.67 27.89 7.81
N SER A 85 -5.09 28.27 6.66
CA SER A 85 -4.47 27.35 5.70
C SER A 85 -3.32 26.54 6.32
N GLU A 86 -2.45 27.18 7.11
CA GLU A 86 -1.32 26.50 7.77
C GLU A 86 -1.79 25.39 8.73
N LEU A 87 -2.85 25.65 9.50
CA LEU A 87 -3.43 24.66 10.41
C LEU A 87 -3.99 23.46 9.65
N ILE A 88 -4.71 23.72 8.56
CA ILE A 88 -5.26 22.66 7.71
C ILE A 88 -4.12 21.84 7.08
N PHE A 89 -3.08 22.48 6.54
CA PHE A 89 -1.92 21.78 5.99
C PHE A 89 -1.20 20.93 7.04
N SER A 90 -1.02 21.46 8.25
CA SER A 90 -0.43 20.71 9.36
C SER A 90 -1.25 19.46 9.70
N ASN A 91 -2.57 19.58 9.77
CA ASN A 91 -3.47 18.45 10.02
C ASN A 91 -3.41 17.40 8.92
N ILE A 92 -3.44 17.82 7.64
CA ILE A 92 -3.31 16.93 6.49
C ILE A 92 -2.00 16.15 6.57
N ARG A 93 -0.86 16.83 6.79
CA ARG A 93 0.46 16.19 6.90
C ARG A 93 0.51 15.16 8.03
N ASN A 94 -0.04 15.49 9.20
CA ASN A 94 -0.08 14.57 10.34
C ASN A 94 -0.93 13.32 10.06
N ILE A 95 -2.06 13.50 9.38
CA ILE A 95 -2.94 12.39 8.99
C ILE A 95 -2.25 11.49 7.96
N LEU A 96 -1.68 12.07 6.89
CA LEU A 96 -0.99 11.32 5.85
C LEU A 96 0.23 10.58 6.40
N LYS A 97 0.97 11.17 7.33
CA LYS A 97 2.06 10.49 8.04
C LYS A 97 1.55 9.25 8.78
N THR A 98 0.40 9.36 9.46
CA THR A 98 -0.22 8.22 10.15
C THR A 98 -0.62 7.11 9.16
N VAL A 99 -1.18 7.47 8.01
CA VAL A 99 -1.54 6.51 6.94
C VAL A 99 -0.28 5.81 6.43
N MET A 100 0.79 6.57 6.18
CA MET A 100 2.07 6.03 5.71
C MET A 100 2.68 5.04 6.72
N ASP A 101 2.60 5.34 8.02
CA ASP A 101 3.06 4.42 9.08
C ASP A 101 2.26 3.10 9.10
N LEU A 102 0.96 3.16 8.83
CA LEU A 102 0.12 1.97 8.70
C LEU A 102 0.45 1.17 7.43
N ASP A 103 0.74 1.87 6.34
CA ASP A 103 1.14 1.25 5.07
C ASP A 103 2.47 0.53 5.17
N MET A 104 3.45 1.10 5.86
CA MET A 104 4.72 0.44 6.13
C MET A 104 4.51 -0.89 6.87
N LYS A 105 3.64 -0.90 7.89
CA LYS A 105 3.31 -2.14 8.62
C LYS A 105 2.57 -3.15 7.74
N ALA A 106 1.66 -2.70 6.88
CA ALA A 106 0.96 -3.58 5.94
C ALA A 106 1.93 -4.21 4.93
N MET A 107 2.84 -3.41 4.37
CA MET A 107 3.89 -3.88 3.46
C MET A 107 4.83 -4.88 4.13
N GLU A 108 5.22 -4.63 5.39
CA GLU A 108 6.06 -5.54 6.16
C GLU A 108 5.39 -6.92 6.31
N ASN A 109 4.10 -6.94 6.70
CA ASN A 109 3.31 -8.17 6.82
C ASN A 109 3.19 -8.95 5.50
N ILE A 110 2.92 -8.24 4.39
CA ILE A 110 2.89 -8.86 3.06
C ILE A 110 4.27 -9.42 2.69
N GLY A 111 5.34 -8.67 2.97
CA GLY A 111 6.72 -9.09 2.73
C GLY A 111 7.06 -10.40 3.45
N PHE A 112 6.69 -10.52 4.74
CA PHE A 112 6.87 -11.76 5.50
C PHE A 112 6.15 -12.95 4.87
N LYS A 113 4.92 -12.77 4.38
CA LYS A 113 4.16 -13.83 3.71
C LYS A 113 4.84 -14.30 2.42
N MET A 114 5.31 -13.35 1.61
CA MET A 114 6.05 -13.67 0.38
C MET A 114 7.34 -14.44 0.68
N GLN A 115 8.07 -14.04 1.73
CA GLN A 115 9.27 -14.74 2.16
C GLN A 115 8.96 -16.15 2.66
N LYS A 116 7.88 -16.33 3.45
CA LYS A 116 7.43 -17.67 3.88
C LYS A 116 7.06 -18.57 2.71
N TYR A 117 6.31 -18.06 1.74
CA TYR A 117 5.96 -18.79 0.51
C TYR A 117 7.20 -19.25 -0.25
N LYS A 118 8.19 -18.36 -0.41
CA LYS A 118 9.48 -18.68 -1.03
C LYS A 118 10.20 -19.80 -0.28
N ASP A 119 10.29 -19.73 1.05
CA ASP A 119 10.97 -20.72 1.87
C ASP A 119 10.29 -22.09 1.83
N GLU A 120 8.95 -22.14 1.88
CA GLU A 120 8.18 -23.37 1.76
C GLU A 120 8.34 -24.00 0.37
N THR A 121 8.33 -23.17 -0.69
CA THR A 121 8.56 -23.61 -2.06
C THR A 121 9.97 -24.21 -2.23
N LEU A 122 10.99 -23.56 -1.69
CA LEU A 122 12.37 -24.07 -1.71
C LEU A 122 12.51 -25.39 -0.93
N LYS A 123 11.89 -25.50 0.26
CA LYS A 123 11.86 -26.76 1.04
C LYS A 123 11.19 -27.89 0.27
N ALA A 124 10.03 -27.63 -0.34
CA ALA A 124 9.30 -28.62 -1.13
C ALA A 124 10.11 -29.09 -2.36
N ARG A 125 10.75 -28.14 -3.06
CA ARG A 125 11.65 -28.43 -4.19
C ARG A 125 12.83 -29.30 -3.74
N ASN A 126 13.53 -28.91 -2.68
CA ASN A 126 14.68 -29.64 -2.17
C ASN A 126 14.30 -31.06 -1.69
N LYS A 127 13.13 -31.24 -1.06
CA LYS A 127 12.60 -32.56 -0.68
C LYS A 127 12.34 -33.46 -1.89
N LYS A 128 11.80 -32.91 -2.99
CA LYS A 128 11.57 -33.64 -4.24
C LYS A 128 12.88 -34.01 -4.96
N HIS A 129 13.89 -33.15 -4.94
CA HIS A 129 15.20 -33.50 -5.50
C HIS A 129 15.94 -34.52 -4.63
N LEU A 130 15.93 -34.37 -3.31
CA LEU A 130 16.47 -35.40 -2.39
C LEU A 130 15.79 -36.76 -2.60
N SER A 131 14.46 -36.81 -2.74
CA SER A 131 13.78 -38.07 -3.01
C SER A 131 14.09 -38.64 -4.41
N ALA A 132 14.37 -37.80 -5.41
CA ALA A 132 14.82 -38.24 -6.73
C ALA A 132 16.24 -38.86 -6.68
N TYR A 133 17.17 -38.29 -5.92
CA TYR A 133 18.52 -38.83 -5.72
C TYR A 133 18.55 -40.07 -4.81
N VAL A 134 17.66 -40.14 -3.80
CA VAL A 134 17.56 -41.33 -2.93
C VAL A 134 16.88 -42.50 -3.65
N LYS A 135 15.87 -42.26 -4.49
CA LYS A 135 15.21 -43.33 -5.27
C LYS A 135 16.08 -43.87 -6.40
N THR A 136 16.92 -43.05 -7.03
CA THR A 136 17.84 -43.52 -8.08
C THR A 136 18.96 -44.42 -7.54
N ASN A 137 19.37 -44.23 -6.27
CA ASN A 137 20.34 -45.10 -5.60
C ASN A 137 19.73 -46.36 -4.94
N LEU A 138 18.40 -46.54 -4.96
CA LEU A 138 17.73 -47.74 -4.42
C LEU A 138 17.32 -48.76 -5.49
N VAL A 139 17.62 -48.53 -6.78
CA VAL A 139 17.30 -49.46 -7.89
C VAL A 139 18.55 -50.15 -8.47
N SER A 140 19.74 -49.95 -7.92
CA SER A 140 20.93 -50.72 -8.31
C SER A 140 21.57 -51.40 -7.10
N HIS A 141 21.01 -52.56 -6.73
CA HIS A 141 21.72 -53.83 -6.53
C HIS A 141 20.90 -54.75 -5.63
N SER A 142 20.07 -55.58 -6.27
CA SER A 142 19.70 -56.88 -5.69
C SER A 142 19.96 -57.99 -6.71
N VAL A 143 20.99 -58.78 -6.36
CA VAL A 143 21.21 -60.20 -6.64
C VAL A 143 21.62 -60.63 -8.06
N SER A 144 22.88 -61.06 -8.17
CA SER A 144 23.24 -62.26 -8.92
C SER A 144 24.14 -63.14 -8.05
N ASN A 145 23.51 -63.98 -7.23
CA ASN A 145 24.14 -65.21 -6.74
C ASN A 145 24.34 -66.13 -7.96
N TYR A 146 25.57 -66.52 -8.27
CA TYR A 146 25.82 -67.84 -8.84
C TYR A 146 27.18 -68.37 -8.38
N ASP A 147 27.10 -69.45 -7.62
CA ASP A 147 28.15 -70.42 -7.29
C ASP A 147 29.01 -70.78 -8.51
N PHE A 148 30.33 -70.84 -8.32
CA PHE A 148 31.16 -71.79 -9.07
C PHE A 148 31.88 -72.71 -8.07
N LYS A 149 31.49 -73.99 -8.13
CA LYS A 149 32.05 -75.11 -7.36
C LYS A 149 33.32 -75.66 -8.01
N LYS A 150 34.22 -76.10 -7.11
CA LYS A 150 35.38 -77.01 -7.23
C LYS A 150 36.63 -76.51 -7.94
#